data_AF-A0AAU2F7F1-F1
#
_entry.id   AF-A0AAU2F7F1-F1
#
_cell.length_a   1.000
_cell.length_b   1.000
_cell.length_c   1.000
_cell.angle_alpha   90.00
_cell.angle_beta   90.00
_cell.angle_gamma   90.00
#
_symmetry.space_group_name_H-M   'P 1'
#
loop_
_entity.id
_entity.type
_entity.pdbx_description
1 polymer ?
#
loop_
_entity_poly.entity_id
_entity_poly.type
_entity_poly.pdbx_seq_one_letter_code
_entity_poly.pdbx_strand_id
1 'polypeptide(L)'
;MGRPTEFGDLSPFTLERQEFIGASKTPVRYFPVMLNGQLIGYLWASESASGDAANFFPMHGLGAVGWNAAGVWQGRLKQAREGGKTPLEAVRHWVGKPEDPQGGAVPADGDGHIVADSQAVRLLTSRRPGQENR
;
A
#
# COMPACT_ATOMS: atom_id res chain seq x y z
N MET A 1 -20.90 6.40 -45.74
CA MET A 1 -21.08 6.40 -44.27
C MET A 1 -21.55 5.02 -43.85
N GLY A 2 -20.68 4.18 -43.30
CA GLY A 2 -21.03 2.89 -42.73
C GLY A 2 -20.43 2.83 -41.34
N ARG A 3 -21.26 2.60 -40.31
CA ARG A 3 -20.76 2.31 -38.97
C ARG A 3 -20.41 0.82 -38.95
N PRO A 4 -19.15 0.43 -38.70
CA PRO A 4 -18.81 -0.98 -38.58
C PRO A 4 -19.36 -1.49 -37.24
N THR A 5 -20.28 -2.45 -37.31
CA THR A 5 -20.65 -3.30 -36.17
C THR A 5 -19.53 -4.32 -36.00
N GLU A 6 -18.40 -3.86 -35.49
CA GLU A 6 -17.25 -4.69 -35.11
C GLU A 6 -16.79 -4.24 -33.72
N PHE A 7 -17.67 -4.39 -32.73
CA PHE A 7 -17.20 -4.59 -31.37
C PHE A 7 -16.73 -6.03 -31.26
N GLY A 8 -15.52 -6.28 -31.77
CA GLY A 8 -14.79 -7.50 -31.47
C GLY A 8 -14.65 -7.61 -29.96
N ASP A 9 -15.18 -8.69 -29.41
CA ASP A 9 -14.81 -9.25 -28.11
C ASP A 9 -14.48 -8.23 -27.00
N LEU A 10 -15.42 -7.33 -26.70
CA LEU A 10 -15.28 -6.45 -25.55
C LEU A 10 -15.85 -7.14 -24.31
N SER A 11 -15.16 -8.17 -23.84
CA SER A 11 -14.97 -8.44 -22.41
C SER A 11 -13.99 -9.59 -22.16
N PRO A 12 -13.21 -9.53 -21.05
CA PRO A 12 -13.53 -8.69 -19.92
C PRO A 12 -12.55 -7.53 -19.81
N PHE A 13 -13.10 -6.36 -19.52
CA PHE A 13 -12.48 -5.49 -18.52
C PHE A 13 -12.43 -6.26 -17.19
N THR A 14 -11.68 -7.35 -17.11
CA THR A 14 -10.94 -7.60 -15.89
C THR A 14 -10.13 -6.33 -15.81
N LEU A 15 -10.46 -5.43 -14.90
CA LEU A 15 -9.47 -4.47 -14.45
C LEU A 15 -8.24 -5.35 -14.19
N GLU A 16 -7.28 -5.37 -15.10
CA GLU A 16 -5.90 -5.62 -14.77
C GLU A 16 -5.61 -4.50 -13.80
N ARG A 17 -5.98 -4.75 -12.54
CA ARG A 17 -6.09 -3.75 -11.50
C ARG A 17 -4.64 -3.42 -11.26
N GLN A 18 -4.17 -2.39 -11.96
CA GLN A 18 -2.75 -2.05 -12.03
C GLN A 18 -2.26 -1.65 -10.63
N GLU A 19 -3.22 -1.28 -9.79
CA GLU A 19 -3.15 -1.06 -8.36
C GLU A 19 -3.78 -2.25 -7.61
N PHE A 20 -3.17 -2.62 -6.48
CA PHE A 20 -3.76 -3.58 -5.56
C PHE A 20 -5.07 -3.04 -4.95
N ILE A 21 -5.94 -3.91 -4.45
CA ILE A 21 -7.15 -3.47 -3.76
C ILE A 21 -6.77 -2.67 -2.51
N GLY A 22 -7.25 -1.43 -2.43
CA GLY A 22 -6.98 -0.52 -1.32
C GLY A 22 -7.74 -0.82 -0.01
N ALA A 23 -8.45 -1.96 0.05
CA ALA A 23 -9.14 -2.45 1.23
C ALA A 23 -9.13 -3.97 1.24
N SER A 24 -8.86 -4.56 2.40
CA SER A 24 -8.96 -6.00 2.64
C SER A 24 -9.84 -6.29 3.84
N LYS A 25 -10.64 -7.35 3.74
CA LYS A 25 -11.37 -7.98 4.86
C LYS A 25 -10.65 -9.19 5.44
N THR A 26 -9.52 -9.57 4.83
CA THR A 26 -8.65 -10.64 5.32
C THR A 26 -7.51 -10.05 6.15
N PRO A 27 -6.81 -10.88 6.96
CA PRO A 27 -5.66 -10.43 7.72
C PRO A 27 -4.63 -9.74 6.83
N VAL A 28 -4.18 -8.57 7.24
CA VAL A 28 -3.15 -7.79 6.55
C VAL A 28 -1.94 -7.62 7.45
N ARG A 29 -0.76 -7.72 6.87
CA ARG A 29 0.50 -7.38 7.51
C ARG A 29 0.87 -5.95 7.18
N TYR A 30 1.15 -5.13 8.18
CA TYR A 30 1.55 -3.74 8.01
C TYR A 30 2.95 -3.47 8.54
N PHE A 31 3.60 -2.46 7.97
CA PHE A 31 4.96 -2.05 8.24
C PHE A 31 5.03 -0.53 8.37
N PRO A 32 5.75 0.00 9.36
CA PRO A 32 5.96 1.44 9.48
C PRO A 32 6.82 1.94 8.33
N VAL A 33 6.46 3.08 7.75
CA VAL A 33 7.29 3.81 6.78
C VAL A 33 7.87 5.03 7.49
N MET A 34 9.18 5.11 7.56
CA MET A 34 9.89 6.25 8.11
C MET A 34 10.52 7.08 7.00
N LEU A 35 10.47 8.40 7.15
CA LEU A 35 11.14 9.37 6.30
C LEU A 35 11.96 10.29 7.20
N ASN A 36 13.27 10.31 7.01
CA ASN A 36 14.22 11.05 7.82
C ASN A 36 14.05 10.78 9.32
N GLY A 37 13.78 9.51 9.67
CA GLY A 37 13.50 9.07 11.06
C GLY A 37 12.10 9.42 11.60
N GLN A 38 11.24 10.06 10.81
CA GLN A 38 9.85 10.35 11.19
C GLN A 38 8.90 9.33 10.57
N LEU A 39 8.02 8.73 11.38
CA LEU A 39 6.95 7.88 10.86
C LEU A 39 6.00 8.71 9.98
N ILE A 40 5.94 8.39 8.70
CA ILE A 40 5.08 9.09 7.74
C ILE A 40 3.84 8.30 7.32
N GLY A 41 3.76 7.02 7.69
CA GLY A 41 2.60 6.19 7.40
C GLY A 41 2.88 4.72 7.61
N TYR A 42 1.92 3.91 7.19
CA TYR A 42 2.01 2.47 7.27
C TYR A 42 1.71 1.86 5.91
N LEU A 43 2.64 1.03 5.45
CA LEU A 43 2.49 0.21 4.26
C LEU A 43 1.91 -1.14 4.68
N TRP A 44 0.86 -1.61 4.03
CA TRP A 44 0.25 -2.89 4.39
C TRP A 44 -0.06 -3.73 3.16
N ALA A 45 -0.06 -5.04 3.35
CA ALA A 45 -0.42 -6.03 2.34
C ALA A 45 -1.24 -7.16 2.97
N SER A 46 -2.16 -7.73 2.20
CA SER A 46 -2.88 -8.95 2.57
C SER A 46 -1.89 -10.09 2.77
N GLU A 47 -2.04 -10.81 3.87
CA GLU A 47 -1.28 -12.04 4.11
C GLU A 47 -1.85 -13.22 3.31
N SER A 48 -3.15 -13.18 3.01
CA SER A 48 -3.81 -14.22 2.23
C SER A 48 -3.26 -14.26 0.81
N ALA A 49 -2.83 -15.44 0.35
CA ALA A 49 -2.33 -15.68 -1.00
C ALA A 49 -3.38 -15.39 -2.10
N SER A 50 -4.67 -15.47 -1.77
CA SER A 50 -5.78 -15.10 -2.67
C SER A 50 -6.15 -13.62 -2.59
N GLY A 51 -5.59 -12.89 -1.63
CA GLY A 51 -5.86 -11.47 -1.41
C GLY A 51 -4.90 -10.60 -2.20
N ASP A 52 -5.41 -9.96 -3.24
CA ASP A 52 -4.67 -8.98 -4.06
C ASP A 52 -4.80 -7.55 -3.50
N ALA A 53 -4.57 -7.39 -2.20
CA ALA A 53 -4.78 -6.13 -1.49
C ALA A 53 -3.48 -5.65 -0.85
N ALA A 54 -3.06 -4.43 -1.19
CA ALA A 54 -1.97 -3.73 -0.56
C ALA A 54 -2.17 -2.25 -0.78
N ASN A 55 -1.85 -1.46 0.23
CA ASN A 55 -1.89 -0.02 0.09
C ASN A 55 -0.97 0.64 1.10
N PHE A 56 -0.73 1.93 0.87
CA PHE A 56 -0.06 2.78 1.82
C PHE A 56 -1.09 3.73 2.45
N PHE A 57 -1.14 3.75 3.79
CA PHE A 57 -1.89 4.76 4.50
C PHE A 57 -0.93 5.79 5.10
N PRO A 58 -0.95 7.05 4.62
CA PRO A 58 -0.20 8.12 5.26
C PRO A 58 -0.76 8.40 6.67
N MET A 59 0.11 8.84 7.57
CA MET A 59 -0.34 9.32 8.88
C MET A 59 -1.18 10.59 8.73
N HIS A 60 -2.21 10.73 9.55
CA HIS A 60 -3.05 11.90 9.56
C HIS A 60 -2.25 13.14 10.02
N GLY A 61 -2.30 14.24 9.27
CA GLY A 61 -1.63 15.50 9.61
C GLY A 61 -0.32 15.79 8.85
N LEU A 62 0.12 14.90 7.96
CA LEU A 62 1.34 15.10 7.15
C LEU A 62 1.14 15.94 5.88
N GLY A 63 -0.10 16.30 5.56
CA GLY A 63 -0.44 17.15 4.41
C GLY A 63 0.23 16.68 3.11
N ALA A 64 0.99 17.59 2.49
CA ALA A 64 1.69 17.34 1.23
C ALA A 64 2.74 16.21 1.31
N VAL A 65 3.36 15.99 2.48
CA VAL A 65 4.37 14.92 2.66
C VAL A 65 3.72 13.54 2.52
N GLY A 66 2.57 13.35 3.16
CA GLY A 66 1.81 12.10 3.06
C GLY A 66 1.33 11.82 1.63
N TRP A 67 0.93 12.88 0.90
CA TRP A 67 0.50 12.77 -0.49
C TRP A 67 1.65 12.37 -1.44
N ASN A 68 2.81 13.03 -1.29
CA ASN A 68 4.00 12.71 -2.06
C ASN A 68 4.47 11.28 -1.80
N ALA A 69 4.49 10.87 -0.52
CA ALA A 69 4.85 9.51 -0.14
C ALA A 69 3.88 8.47 -0.72
N ALA A 70 2.57 8.75 -0.69
CA ALA A 70 1.57 7.86 -1.27
C ALA A 70 1.81 7.65 -2.77
N GLY A 71 2.11 8.70 -3.53
CA GLY A 71 2.44 8.58 -4.95
C GLY A 71 3.66 7.69 -5.22
N VAL A 72 4.74 7.86 -4.44
CA VAL A 72 5.95 7.04 -4.54
C VAL A 72 5.66 5.57 -4.23
N TRP A 73 4.93 5.29 -3.14
CA TRP A 73 4.59 3.93 -2.74
C TRP A 73 3.65 3.24 -3.74
N GLN A 74 2.67 3.96 -4.28
CA GLN A 74 1.83 3.42 -5.34
C GLN A 74 2.63 3.05 -6.59
N GLY A 75 3.57 3.90 -7.01
CA GLY A 75 4.48 3.57 -8.12
C GLY A 75 5.33 2.34 -7.84
N ARG A 76 5.89 2.24 -6.64
CA ARG A 76 6.70 1.09 -6.19
C ARG A 76 5.90 -0.22 -6.13
N LEU A 77 4.67 -0.17 -5.65
CA LEU A 77 3.76 -1.33 -5.61
C LEU A 77 3.36 -1.75 -7.02
N LYS A 78 3.05 -0.80 -7.90
CA LYS A 78 2.75 -1.06 -9.31
C LYS A 78 3.93 -1.75 -10.01
N GLN A 79 5.15 -1.23 -9.85
CA GLN A 79 6.36 -1.84 -10.44
C GLN A 79 6.59 -3.27 -9.95
N ALA A 80 6.35 -3.56 -8.66
CA ALA A 80 6.46 -4.90 -8.13
C ALA A 80 5.40 -5.85 -8.73
N ARG A 81 4.17 -5.36 -8.91
CA ARG A 81 3.08 -6.09 -9.54
C ARG A 81 3.31 -6.34 -11.03
N GLU A 82 3.84 -5.36 -11.76
CA GLU A 82 4.30 -5.53 -13.15
C GLU A 82 5.38 -6.61 -13.25
N GLY A 83 6.22 -6.74 -12.22
CA GLY A 83 7.17 -7.85 -12.06
C GLY A 83 6.56 -9.17 -11.57
N GLY A 84 5.24 -9.32 -11.59
CA GLY A 84 4.50 -10.54 -11.23
C GLY A 84 4.49 -10.87 -9.73
N LYS A 85 4.83 -9.92 -8.85
CA LYS A 85 4.92 -10.18 -7.40
C LYS A 85 3.56 -10.06 -6.73
N THR A 86 3.35 -10.91 -5.74
CA THR A 86 2.19 -10.80 -4.84
C THR A 86 2.32 -9.52 -3.99
N PRO A 87 1.22 -9.01 -3.42
CA PRO A 87 1.29 -7.78 -2.63
C PRO A 87 2.24 -7.90 -1.42
N LEU A 88 2.28 -9.06 -0.78
CA LEU A 88 3.20 -9.31 0.33
C LEU A 88 4.65 -9.38 -0.13
N GLU A 89 4.93 -10.06 -1.24
CA GLU A 89 6.26 -10.09 -1.86
C GLU A 89 6.72 -8.68 -2.27
N ALA A 90 5.82 -7.87 -2.82
CA ALA A 90 6.08 -6.48 -3.18
C ALA A 90 6.49 -5.67 -1.95
N VAL A 91 5.71 -5.73 -0.87
CA VAL A 91 6.04 -5.01 0.37
C VAL A 91 7.37 -5.51 0.95
N ARG A 92 7.57 -6.83 1.08
CA ARG A 92 8.82 -7.42 1.59
C ARG A 92 10.03 -7.08 0.74
N HIS A 93 9.88 -6.93 -0.57
CA HIS A 93 10.95 -6.50 -1.46
C HIS A 93 11.43 -5.07 -1.13
N TRP A 94 10.54 -4.22 -0.65
CA TRP A 94 10.83 -2.84 -0.26
C TRP A 94 11.24 -2.68 1.22
N VAL A 95 11.06 -3.70 2.06
CA VAL A 95 11.55 -3.72 3.45
C VAL A 95 13.08 -3.67 3.45
N GLY A 96 13.66 -2.72 4.19
CA GLY A 96 15.12 -2.55 4.30
C GLY A 96 15.79 -1.93 3.07
N LYS A 97 15.02 -1.47 2.08
CA LYS A 97 15.56 -0.68 0.96
C LYS A 97 15.95 0.73 1.40
N PRO A 98 16.86 1.40 0.67
CA PRO A 98 17.26 2.76 0.97
C PRO A 98 16.07 3.71 1.05
N GLU A 99 16.18 4.67 1.97
CA GLU A 99 15.18 5.72 2.17
C GLU A 99 15.06 6.59 0.93
N ASP A 100 13.84 6.71 0.42
CA ASP A 100 13.54 7.65 -0.66
C ASP A 100 13.25 9.05 -0.07
N PRO A 101 13.76 10.14 -0.64
CA PRO A 101 13.61 11.49 -0.09
C PRO A 101 12.14 11.98 -0.04
N GLN A 102 11.25 11.35 -0.79
CA GLN A 102 9.81 11.67 -0.80
C GLN A 102 8.94 10.52 -0.27
N GLY A 103 9.37 9.27 -0.47
CA GLY A 103 8.63 8.07 -0.09
C GLY A 103 9.02 7.47 1.26
N GLY A 104 10.17 7.82 1.79
CA GLY A 104 10.75 7.17 2.96
C GLY A 104 11.23 5.74 2.68
N ALA A 105 11.55 5.02 3.75
CA ALA A 105 11.90 3.62 3.76
C ALA A 105 11.08 2.87 4.80
N VAL A 106 10.89 1.59 4.55
CA VAL A 106 10.46 0.66 5.59
C VAL A 106 11.72 0.14 6.27
N PRO A 107 11.92 0.36 7.58
CA PRO A 107 13.09 -0.14 8.29
C PRO A 107 13.12 -1.67 8.23
N ALA A 108 14.32 -2.24 8.07
CA ALA A 108 14.50 -3.70 8.03
C ALA A 108 14.08 -4.38 9.35
N ASP A 109 14.18 -3.63 10.46
CA ASP A 109 13.78 -4.04 11.81
C ASP A 109 12.28 -3.81 12.08
N GLY A 110 11.54 -3.26 11.13
CA GLY A 110 10.10 -3.07 11.26
C GLY A 110 9.40 -4.42 11.33
N ASP A 111 9.12 -4.91 12.54
CA ASP A 111 8.38 -6.13 12.74
C ASP A 111 7.00 -5.97 12.08
N GLY A 112 6.77 -6.76 11.04
CA GLY A 112 5.55 -6.66 10.26
C GLY A 112 4.40 -7.18 11.09
N HIS A 113 3.63 -6.29 11.70
CA HIS A 113 2.51 -6.67 12.55
C HIS A 113 1.31 -7.11 11.71
N ILE A 114 0.61 -8.15 12.16
CA ILE A 114 -0.61 -8.63 11.51
C ILE A 114 -1.82 -8.05 12.23
N VAL A 115 -2.77 -7.52 11.46
CA VAL A 115 -4.10 -7.13 11.94
C VAL A 115 -5.18 -7.86 11.16
N ALA A 116 -6.39 -7.91 11.73
CA ALA A 116 -7.53 -8.61 11.16
C ALA A 116 -7.92 -8.11 9.76
N ASP A 117 -7.77 -6.81 9.49
CA ASP A 117 -8.19 -6.20 8.24
C ASP A 117 -7.57 -4.79 8.02
N SER A 118 -7.75 -4.25 6.82
CA SER A 118 -7.19 -2.94 6.43
C SER A 118 -7.74 -1.73 7.22
N GLN A 119 -8.98 -1.79 7.74
CA GLN A 119 -9.55 -0.72 8.57
C GLN A 119 -8.79 -0.59 9.88
N ALA A 120 -8.33 -1.70 10.46
CA ALA A 120 -7.50 -1.67 11.66
C ALA A 120 -6.22 -0.83 11.43
N VAL A 121 -5.56 -0.98 10.27
CA VAL A 121 -4.40 -0.15 9.90
C VAL A 121 -4.78 1.32 9.76
N ARG A 122 -5.93 1.62 9.14
CA ARG A 122 -6.42 3.00 8.99
C ARG A 122 -6.75 3.66 10.33
N LEU A 123 -7.20 2.89 11.32
CA LEU A 123 -7.40 3.39 12.67
C LEU A 123 -6.06 3.74 13.35
N LEU A 124 -5.01 2.95 13.12
CA LEU A 124 -3.66 3.25 13.61
C LEU A 124 -3.11 4.56 13.02
N THR A 125 -3.40 4.86 11.75
CA THR A 125 -2.96 6.12 11.12
C THR A 125 -3.72 7.35 11.63
N SER A 126 -4.91 7.13 12.21
CA SER A 126 -5.76 8.15 12.81
C SER A 126 -5.43 8.39 14.28
N ARG A 127 -4.81 7.42 14.97
CA ARG A 127 -4.42 7.56 16.37
C ARG A 127 -3.16 8.41 16.47
N ARG A 128 -3.30 9.65 16.96
CA ARG A 128 -2.13 10.47 17.30
C ARG A 128 -1.26 9.70 18.31
N PRO A 129 0.07 9.60 18.11
CA PRO A 129 0.97 9.19 19.19
C PRO A 129 0.90 10.26 20.28
N GLY A 130 0.12 10.02 21.33
CA GLY A 130 -0.16 11.02 22.38
C GLY A 130 -1.52 10.91 23.08
N GLN A 131 -2.32 9.87 22.82
CA GLN A 131 -3.46 9.51 23.68
C GLN A 131 -3.12 8.21 24.43
N GLU A 132 -2.07 8.28 25.25
CA GLU A 132 -1.98 7.39 26.41
C GLU A 132 -2.63 8.12 27.59
N ASN A 133 -3.48 7.35 28.25
CA ASN A 133 -4.57 7.76 29.11
C ASN A 133 -4.07 8.49 30.37
N ARG A 134 -4.74 9.58 30.75
CA ARG A 134 -4.51 10.31 32.00
C ARG A 134 -5.62 9.99 33.00
#